data_AF-A0A1I4SHI3-F1
#
_entry.id   AF-A0A1I4SHI3-F1
#
_cell.length_a   1.000
_cell.length_b   1.000
_cell.length_c   1.000
_cell.angle_alpha   90.00
_cell.angle_beta   90.00
_cell.angle_gamma   90.00
#
_symmetry.space_group_name_H-M   'P 1'
#
loop_
_entity.id
_entity.type
_entity.pdbx_description
1 polymer ?
#
loop_
_entity_poly.entity_id
_entity_poly.type
_entity_poly.pdbx_seq_one_letter_code
_entity_poly.pdbx_strand_id
1 'polypeptide(L)' 'MKPRHYRELILRAVRERDGKQLDQLAAQLQDAERAREILRAKGYGATGTSASATAAMVPPAKPY' A
#
# COMPACT_ATOMS: atom_id res chain seq x y z
N MET A 1 -3.56 -6.43 -3.51
CA MET A 1 -2.63 -6.21 -4.65
C MET A 1 -2.13 -7.54 -5.16
N LYS A 2 -2.10 -7.79 -6.47
CA LYS A 2 -1.52 -9.01 -7.06
C LYS A 2 -0.01 -8.82 -7.25
N PRO A 3 0.88 -9.53 -6.53
CA PRO A 3 2.33 -9.32 -6.60
C PRO A 3 2.90 -9.46 -8.02
N ARG A 4 2.29 -10.36 -8.81
CA ARG A 4 2.67 -10.62 -10.20
C ARG A 4 2.47 -9.40 -11.11
N HIS A 5 1.45 -8.60 -10.85
CA HIS A 5 1.12 -7.40 -11.65
C HIS A 5 2.16 -6.29 -11.47
N TYR A 6 2.57 -6.01 -10.23
CA TYR A 6 3.59 -4.99 -9.95
C TYR A 6 4.96 -5.39 -10.49
N ARG A 7 5.31 -6.67 -10.41
CA ARG A 7 6.54 -7.19 -11.01
C ARG A 7 6.57 -6.96 -12.52
N GLU A 8 5.47 -7.24 -13.21
CA GLU A 8 5.35 -7.01 -14.66
C GLU A 8 5.42 -5.52 -15.02
N LEU A 9 4.79 -4.65 -14.22
CA LEU A 9 4.87 -3.19 -14.40
C LEU A 9 6.30 -2.66 -14.24
N ILE A 10 7.04 -3.09 -13.21
CA ILE A 10 8.44 -2.69 -13.00
C ILE A 10 9.30 -3.17 -14.17
N LEU A 11 9.18 -4.45 -14.55
CA LEU A 11 9.96 -5.01 -15.66
C LEU A 11 9.68 -4.29 -16.98
N ARG A 12 8.43 -3.91 -17.23
CA ARG A 12 8.04 -3.15 -18.41
C ARG A 12 8.65 -1.74 -18.39
N ALA A 13 8.49 -1.00 -17.29
CA ALA A 13 9.01 0.35 -17.17
C ALA A 13 10.55 0.40 -17.31
N VAL A 14 11.27 -0.60 -16.77
CA VAL A 14 12.72 -0.73 -16.95
C VAL A 14 13.08 -1.01 -18.41
N ARG A 15 12.37 -1.92 -19.09
CA ARG A 15 12.64 -2.25 -20.50
C ARG A 15 12.36 -1.08 -21.44
N GLU A 16 11.30 -0.33 -21.17
CA GLU A 16 10.87 0.83 -21.97
C GLU A 16 11.63 2.12 -21.59
N ARG A 17 12.52 2.08 -20.59
CA ARG A 17 13.19 3.26 -19.99
C ARG A 17 12.20 4.35 -19.55
N ASP A 18 11.01 3.93 -19.12
CA ASP A 18 9.98 4.83 -18.61
C ASP A 18 10.28 5.21 -17.14
N GLY A 19 11.16 6.19 -16.97
CA GLY A 19 11.52 6.72 -15.66
C GLY A 19 10.33 7.31 -14.91
N LYS A 20 9.36 7.91 -15.64
CA LYS A 20 8.17 8.50 -15.03
C LYS A 20 7.29 7.44 -14.37
N GLN A 21 7.14 6.28 -15.01
CA GLN A 21 6.39 5.18 -14.42
C GLN A 21 7.11 4.58 -13.19
N LEU A 22 8.44 4.53 -13.20
CA LEU A 22 9.22 4.12 -12.03
C LEU A 22 9.08 5.11 -10.86
N ASP A 23 9.12 6.42 -11.12
CA ASP A 23 8.93 7.45 -10.11
C ASP A 23 7.53 7.38 -9.49
N GLN A 24 6.49 7.15 -10.31
CA GLN A 24 5.13 6.95 -9.83
C GLN A 24 4.99 5.72 -8.93
N LEU A 25 5.64 4.61 -9.30
CA LEU A 25 5.64 3.39 -8.48
C LEU A 25 6.38 3.62 -7.15
N ALA A 26 7.49 4.35 -7.17
CA ALA A 26 8.23 4.71 -5.96
C ALA A 26 7.40 5.61 -5.02
N ALA A 27 6.72 6.62 -5.57
CA ALA A 27 5.83 7.49 -4.79
C ALA A 27 4.68 6.70 -4.14
N GLN A 28 4.05 5.80 -4.90
CA GLN A 28 2.99 4.92 -4.36
C GLN A 28 3.49 4.01 -3.24
N LEU A 29 4.71 3.50 -3.35
CA LEU A 29 5.32 2.68 -2.30
C LEU A 29 5.55 3.50 -1.02
N GLN A 30 6.10 4.71 -1.17
CA GLN A 30 6.34 5.61 -0.05
C GLN A 30 5.03 6.01 0.66
N ASP A 31 3.97 6.29 -0.09
CA ASP A 31 2.66 6.58 0.46
C ASP A 31 2.08 5.38 1.22
N ALA A 32 2.25 4.16 0.70
CA ALA A 32 1.81 2.94 1.35
C ALA A 32 2.58 2.66 2.66
N GLU A 33 3.89 2.89 2.67
CA GLU A 33 4.71 2.77 3.88
C GLU A 33 4.29 3.78 4.94
N ARG A 34 4.11 5.04 4.54
CA ARG A 34 3.63 6.10 5.44
C ARG A 34 2.24 5.80 5.99
N ALA A 35 1.32 5.31 5.15
CA ALA A 35 0.01 4.86 5.59
C ALA A 35 0.12 3.72 6.61
N ARG A 36 1.03 2.75 6.37
CA ARG A 36 1.29 1.65 7.30
C ARG A 36 1.82 2.15 8.65
N GLU A 37 2.72 3.12 8.65
CA GLU A 37 3.24 3.74 9.87
C GLU A 37 2.15 4.47 10.65
N ILE A 38 1.32 5.28 9.98
CA ILE A 38 0.19 5.97 10.60
C ILE A 38 -0.79 4.96 11.22
N LEU A 39 -1.09 3.87 10.51
CA LEU A 39 -1.96 2.82 11.00
C LEU A 39 -1.37 2.14 12.25
N ARG A 40 -0.08 1.79 12.22
CA ARG A 40 0.62 1.23 13.38
C ARG A 40 0.64 2.18 14.58
N ALA A 41 0.90 3.46 14.36
CA ALA A 41 0.89 4.48 15.41
C ALA A 41 -0.50 4.61 16.06
N LYS A 42 -1.57 4.34 15.31
CA LYS A 42 -2.95 4.29 15.80
C LYS A 42 -3.35 2.92 16.41
N GLY A 43 -2.42 1.98 16.53
CA GLY A 43 -2.66 0.65 17.12
C GLY A 43 -3.20 -0.41 16.15
N TYR A 44 -3.33 -0.10 14.86
CA TYR A 44 -3.79 -1.04 13.84
C TYR A 44 -2.66 -1.99 13.43
N GLY A 45 -2.93 -3.30 13.40
CA GLY A 45 -1.96 -4.32 12.97
C GLY A 45 -0.82 -4.60 13.95
N ALA A 46 -1.03 -4.36 15.25
CA ALA A 46 -0.13 -4.82 16.31
C ALA A 46 -0.03 -6.35 16.33
N THR A 47 1.14 -6.90 16.68
CA THR A 47 1.37 -8.35 16.81
C THR A 47 0.29 -8.98 17.70
N GLY A 48 -0.50 -9.90 17.12
CA GLY A 48 -1.64 -10.55 17.78
C GLY A 48 -3.02 -10.08 17.29
N THR A 49 -3.11 -9.02 16.48
CA THR A 49 -4.37 -8.60 15.84
C THR A 49 -4.52 -9.20 14.46
N SER A 50 -5.62 -9.92 14.22
CA SER A 50 -5.94 -10.44 12.90
C SER A 50 -6.29 -9.30 11.92
N ALA A 51 -6.18 -9.56 10.62
CA ALA A 51 -6.60 -8.62 9.59
C ALA A 51 -8.09 -8.24 9.74
N SER A 52 -8.94 -9.16 10.21
CA SER A 52 -10.36 -8.89 10.49
C SER A 52 -10.57 -7.98 11.70
N ALA A 53 -9.80 -8.18 12.78
CA ALA A 53 -9.84 -7.31 13.96
C ALA A 53 -9.38 -5.89 13.61
N THR A 54 -8.36 -5.78 12.76
CA THR A 54 -7.88 -4.49 12.25
C THR A 54 -8.91 -3.80 11.36
N ALA A 55 -9.59 -4.54 10.48
CA ALA A 55 -10.66 -4.00 9.64
C ALA A 55 -11.87 -3.54 10.46
N ALA A 56 -12.20 -4.23 11.55
CA ALA A 56 -13.30 -3.87 12.45
C ALA A 56 -13.04 -2.59 13.26
N MET A 57 -11.77 -2.19 13.42
CA MET A 57 -11.42 -0.92 14.08
C MET A 57 -11.61 0.29 13.17
N VAL A 58 -11.70 0.11 11.85
CA VAL A 58 -11.92 1.21 10.91
C VAL A 58 -13.38 1.67 11.04
N PRO A 59 -13.64 2.95 11.39
CA PRO A 59 -15.01 3.45 11.47
C PRO A 59 -15.69 3.25 10.11
N PRO A 60 -16.98 2.86 10.08
CA PRO A 60 -17.71 2.77 8.83
C PRO A 60 -17.62 4.11 8.12
N ALA A 61 -17.19 4.09 6.86
CA ALA A 61 -17.13 5.29 6.04
C ALA A 61 -18.53 5.92 6.04
N LYS A 62 -18.64 7.15 6.57
CA LYS A 62 -19.91 7.88 6.55
C LYS A 62 -20.36 7.99 5.09
N PRO A 63 -21.58 7.54 4.75
CA PRO A 63 -22.15 7.88 3.46
C PRO A 63 -22.31 9.42 3.44
N TYR A 64 -21.77 10.04 2.39
CA TYR A 64 -21.99 11.45 2.08
C TYR A 64 -23.39 11.62 1.47
#